data_AF-A0A948W0B4-F1
#
_entry.id   AF-A0A948W0B4-F1
#
_cell.length_a   1.000
_cell.length_b   1.000
_cell.length_c   1.000
_cell.angle_alpha   90.00
_cell.angle_beta   90.00
_cell.angle_gamma   90.00
#
_symmetry.space_group_name_H-M   'P 1'
#
loop_
_entity.id
_entity.type
_entity.pdbx_description
1 polymer ?
#
loop_
_entity_poly.entity_id
_entity_poly.type
_entity_poly.pdbx_seq_one_letter_code
_entity_poly.pdbx_strand_id
1 'polypeptide(L)'
;MAAKTWASATRDGGQSITTTSVWSVVRRLIGYECFETDPEYLLLQSIYEDLRLYFNFFQPVLKLIAKEHMDKKVIKRYDGRAIGDHDTAAPPYQQVMAFKDVPFETKARLTNLYVQLNPAHLRTTIDAKVAKLWKISW
;
A
#
# COMPACT_ATOMS: atom_id res chain seq x y z
N MET A 1 -7.54 3.04 -19.76
CA MET A 1 -6.45 3.97 -19.40
C MET A 1 -6.97 5.00 -18.40
N ALA A 2 -6.76 4.80 -17.10
CA ALA A 2 -7.04 5.81 -16.09
C ALA A 2 -6.18 5.53 -14.85
N ALA A 3 -4.87 5.76 -14.97
CA ALA A 3 -3.93 5.74 -13.85
C ALA A 3 -3.19 7.08 -13.84
N LYS A 4 -3.92 8.18 -13.60
CA LYS A 4 -3.35 9.52 -13.47
C LYS A 4 -4.21 10.41 -12.56
N THR A 5 -4.09 10.15 -11.28
CA THR A 5 -4.27 11.06 -10.14
C THR A 5 -3.83 10.16 -9.00
N TRP A 6 -2.85 10.44 -8.16
CA TRP A 6 -2.60 11.64 -7.38
C TRP A 6 -1.09 11.90 -7.38
N ALA A 7 -0.66 13.03 -7.90
CA ALA A 7 0.71 13.51 -7.78
C ALA A 7 0.68 14.91 -7.16
N SER A 8 1.53 15.07 -6.14
CA SER A 8 2.16 16.34 -5.77
C SER A 8 1.36 17.31 -4.89
N ALA A 9 1.33 17.05 -3.58
CA ALA A 9 1.41 18.14 -2.60
C ALA A 9 2.91 18.35 -2.30
N THR A 10 3.56 19.24 -3.06
CA THR A 10 4.95 19.65 -2.83
C THR A 10 4.98 20.76 -1.79
N ARG A 11 5.61 20.51 -0.66
CA ARG A 11 6.04 21.57 0.25
C ARG A 11 7.47 21.96 -0.12
N ASP A 12 7.75 23.25 -0.18
CA ASP A 12 9.10 23.81 -0.32
C ASP A 12 10.04 23.08 0.65
N GLY A 13 11.05 22.39 0.09
CA GLY A 13 11.92 21.49 0.86
C GLY A 13 11.79 20.00 0.53
N GLY A 14 11.72 19.64 -0.76
CA GLY A 14 12.41 18.44 -1.31
C GLY A 14 12.15 17.05 -0.70
N GLN A 15 11.02 16.77 -0.05
CA GLN A 15 10.67 15.40 0.35
C GLN A 15 9.40 14.91 -0.36
N SER A 16 9.57 14.10 -1.41
CA SER A 16 8.47 13.39 -2.07
C SER A 16 8.12 12.14 -1.26
N ILE A 17 6.94 12.11 -0.61
CA ILE A 17 6.46 10.90 0.07
C ILE A 17 5.94 9.93 -1.00
N THR A 18 6.75 8.95 -1.39
CA THR A 18 6.25 7.88 -2.27
C THR A 18 5.65 6.80 -1.38
N THR A 19 4.32 6.76 -1.27
CA THR A 19 3.63 5.61 -0.67
C THR A 19 3.88 4.40 -1.56
N THR A 20 4.44 3.33 -0.99
CA THR A 20 4.72 2.08 -1.70
C THR A 20 3.50 1.62 -2.48
N SER A 21 3.71 1.29 -3.74
CA SER A 21 2.64 1.06 -4.68
C SER A 21 2.00 -0.32 -4.51
N VAL A 22 0.70 -0.36 -4.22
CA VAL A 22 -0.08 -1.60 -4.00
C VAL A 22 0.00 -2.59 -5.20
N TRP A 23 0.30 -2.12 -6.41
CA TRP A 23 0.39 -2.98 -7.60
C TRP A 23 1.50 -4.05 -7.55
N SER A 24 2.63 -3.78 -6.87
CA SER A 24 3.74 -4.74 -6.78
C SER A 24 3.40 -5.91 -5.87
N VAL A 25 2.56 -5.67 -4.86
CA VAL A 25 2.02 -6.68 -3.96
C VAL A 25 1.06 -7.61 -4.70
N VAL A 26 0.17 -7.04 -5.50
CA VAL A 26 -0.80 -7.82 -6.29
C VAL A 26 -0.05 -8.80 -7.19
N ARG A 27 1.00 -8.34 -7.90
CA ARG A 27 1.86 -9.20 -8.72
C ARG A 27 2.52 -10.34 -7.96
N ARG A 28 2.90 -10.13 -6.69
CA ARG A 28 3.44 -11.20 -5.84
C ARG A 28 2.37 -12.24 -5.47
N LEU A 29 1.10 -11.84 -5.38
CA LEU A 29 0.00 -12.71 -4.98
C LEU A 29 -0.56 -13.53 -6.15
N ILE A 30 -0.74 -12.92 -7.31
CA ILE A 30 -1.42 -13.53 -8.47
C ILE A 30 -0.46 -13.92 -9.61
N GLY A 31 0.80 -13.48 -9.57
CA GLY A 31 1.78 -13.75 -10.63
C GLY A 31 1.65 -12.84 -11.85
N TYR A 32 2.10 -13.36 -13.00
CA TYR A 32 2.20 -12.64 -14.28
C TYR A 32 1.21 -13.13 -15.34
N GLU A 33 0.24 -13.95 -14.97
CA GLU A 33 -0.77 -14.47 -15.88
C GLU A 33 -1.60 -13.35 -16.53
N CYS A 34 -2.04 -13.62 -17.76
CA CYS A 34 -2.94 -12.75 -18.52
C CYS A 34 -4.38 -13.15 -18.21
N PHE A 35 -5.09 -12.26 -17.51
CA PHE A 35 -6.53 -12.38 -17.27
C PHE A 35 -7.26 -11.55 -18.32
N GLU A 36 -7.87 -12.21 -19.31
CA GLU A 36 -8.48 -11.56 -20.47
C GLU A 36 -10.00 -11.55 -20.43
N THR A 37 -10.61 -12.33 -19.53
CA THR A 37 -12.06 -12.45 -19.46
C THR A 37 -12.67 -11.46 -18.46
N ASP A 38 -13.87 -10.94 -18.76
CA ASP A 38 -14.64 -10.08 -17.86
C ASP A 38 -14.81 -10.63 -16.42
N PRO A 39 -15.14 -11.92 -16.19
CA PRO A 39 -15.25 -12.45 -14.84
C PRO A 39 -13.92 -12.45 -14.07
N GLU A 40 -12.79 -12.70 -14.74
CA GLU A 40 -11.47 -12.62 -14.12
C GLU A 40 -11.11 -11.18 -13.76
N TYR A 41 -11.40 -10.23 -14.66
CA TYR A 41 -11.16 -8.81 -14.44
C TYR A 41 -11.92 -8.28 -13.21
N LEU A 42 -13.21 -8.59 -13.11
CA LEU A 42 -14.03 -8.17 -11.97
C LEU A 42 -13.55 -8.79 -10.66
N LEU A 43 -13.12 -10.06 -10.69
CA LEU A 43 -12.58 -10.72 -9.53
C LEU A 43 -11.23 -10.13 -9.11
N LEU A 44 -10.37 -9.81 -10.07
CA LEU A 44 -9.09 -9.15 -9.84
C LEU A 44 -9.26 -7.75 -9.25
N GLN A 45 -10.22 -6.97 -9.75
CA GLN A 45 -10.58 -5.67 -9.18
C GLN A 45 -11.03 -5.83 -7.71
N SER A 46 -11.86 -6.82 -7.43
CA SER A 46 -12.32 -7.09 -6.06
C SER A 46 -11.18 -7.52 -5.12
N ILE A 47 -10.20 -8.29 -5.61
CA ILE A 47 -8.98 -8.64 -4.85
C ILE A 47 -8.15 -7.39 -4.58
N TYR A 48 -8.02 -6.51 -5.58
CA TYR A 48 -7.26 -5.27 -5.45
C TYR A 48 -7.84 -4.34 -4.38
N GLU A 49 -9.16 -4.18 -4.33
CA GLU A 49 -9.85 -3.36 -3.33
C GLU A 49 -9.56 -3.84 -1.89
N ASP A 50 -9.65 -5.15 -1.64
CA ASP A 50 -9.35 -5.73 -0.34
C ASP A 50 -7.86 -5.61 0.01
N LEU A 51 -6.97 -5.90 -0.95
CA LEU A 51 -5.52 -5.77 -0.75
C LEU A 51 -5.13 -4.34 -0.42
N ARG A 52 -5.75 -3.35 -1.09
CA ARG A 52 -5.49 -1.94 -0.81
C ARG A 52 -5.85 -1.60 0.63
N LEU A 53 -6.98 -2.10 1.15
CA LEU A 53 -7.35 -1.91 2.54
C LEU A 53 -6.35 -2.62 3.47
N TYR A 54 -6.01 -3.86 3.16
CA TYR A 54 -5.09 -4.64 4.00
C TYR A 54 -3.72 -3.96 4.14
N PHE A 55 -3.13 -3.53 3.03
CA PHE A 55 -1.81 -2.91 3.04
C PHE A 55 -1.80 -1.50 3.61
N ASN A 56 -2.83 -0.70 3.36
CA ASN A 56 -2.85 0.67 3.87
C ASN A 56 -3.10 0.75 5.37
N PHE A 57 -3.92 -0.15 5.92
CA PHE A 57 -4.33 -0.08 7.32
C PHE A 57 -3.49 -0.96 8.25
N PHE A 58 -2.98 -2.11 7.78
CA PHE A 58 -2.38 -3.12 8.68
C PHE A 58 -0.94 -3.51 8.36
N GLN A 59 -0.40 -3.21 7.17
CA GLN A 59 0.99 -3.55 6.86
C GLN A 59 1.92 -2.37 7.15
N PRO A 60 2.93 -2.54 8.04
CA PRO A 60 3.94 -1.53 8.25
C PRO A 60 4.81 -1.39 7.00
N VAL A 61 5.04 -0.15 6.55
CA VAL A 61 5.83 0.13 5.35
C VAL A 61 6.97 1.06 5.70
N LEU A 62 8.21 0.62 5.44
CA LEU A 62 9.39 1.48 5.49
C LEU A 62 9.39 2.42 4.30
N LYS A 63 9.38 3.72 4.56
CA LYS A 63 9.43 4.75 3.52
C LYS A 63 10.89 5.04 3.18
N LEU A 64 11.26 5.08 1.90
CA LEU A 64 12.62 5.47 1.50
C LEU A 64 12.70 7.01 1.46
N ILE A 65 13.53 7.61 2.32
CA ILE A 65 13.76 9.06 2.38
C ILE A 65 14.80 9.51 1.35
N ALA A 66 15.90 8.79 1.20
CA ALA A 66 16.96 9.18 0.28
C ALA A 66 17.66 7.97 -0.35
N LYS A 67 18.15 8.18 -1.56
CA LYS A 67 18.97 7.21 -2.30
C LYS A 67 20.19 7.95 -2.82
N GLU A 68 21.36 7.56 -2.35
CA GLU A 68 22.63 8.15 -2.77
C GLU A 68 23.49 7.07 -3.43
N HIS A 69 24.12 7.47 -4.54
CA HIS A 69 25.07 6.64 -5.27
C HIS A 69 26.48 7.11 -4.89
N MET A 70 27.20 6.31 -4.10
CA MET A 70 28.64 6.51 -3.87
C MET A 70 29.38 5.37 -4.56
N ASP A 71 30.14 5.72 -5.59
CA ASP A 71 30.93 4.81 -6.43
C ASP A 71 30.13 3.58 -6.92
N LYS A 72 30.43 2.39 -6.38
CA LYS A 72 29.82 1.08 -6.73
C LYS A 72 28.69 0.65 -5.78
N LYS A 73 28.29 1.49 -4.82
CA LYS A 73 27.29 1.14 -3.80
C LYS A 73 26.14 2.13 -3.77
N VAL A 74 24.92 1.58 -3.75
CA VAL A 74 23.69 2.34 -3.53
C VAL A 74 23.36 2.33 -2.05
N ILE A 75 23.39 3.51 -1.41
CA ILE A 75 22.98 3.69 -0.02
C ILE A 75 21.53 4.19 -0.01
N LYS A 76 20.67 3.45 0.70
CA LYS A 76 19.25 3.76 0.88
C LYS A 76 19.01 4.20 2.31
N ARG A 77 18.48 5.41 2.51
CA ARG A 77 18.05 5.95 3.80
C ARG A 77 16.54 5.84 3.90
N TYR A 78 16.03 5.15 4.92
CA TYR A 78 14.60 4.98 5.16
C TYR A 78 14.13 5.86 6.32
N ASP A 79 12.85 6.24 6.29
CA ASP A 79 12.07 6.87 7.36
C ASP A 79 12.00 5.87 8.50
N GLY A 80 12.65 6.19 9.61
CA GLY A 80 12.94 5.27 10.72
C GLY A 80 14.42 4.98 10.98
N ARG A 81 15.35 5.39 10.09
CA ARG A 81 16.79 5.15 10.31
C ARG A 81 17.40 6.12 11.35
N ALA A 82 17.14 5.88 12.62
CA ALA A 82 18.11 6.18 13.66
C ALA A 82 19.16 5.05 13.70
N ILE A 83 20.40 5.44 13.90
CA ILE A 83 21.47 4.56 14.35
C ILE A 83 21.11 4.21 15.81
N GLY A 84 20.35 3.13 16.08
CA GLY A 84 19.96 2.71 17.45
C GLY A 84 18.60 2.01 17.58
N ASP A 85 18.42 1.28 18.69
CA ASP A 85 17.45 0.19 18.99
C ASP A 85 15.93 0.49 18.93
N HIS A 86 15.46 1.58 18.32
CA HIS A 86 14.02 1.87 18.23
C HIS A 86 13.63 2.40 16.84
N ASP A 87 13.51 1.47 15.87
CA ASP A 87 13.00 1.73 14.51
C ASP A 87 11.54 1.26 14.44
N THR A 88 10.56 2.17 14.31
CA THR A 88 9.13 1.81 14.29
C THR A 88 8.54 2.03 12.90
N ALA A 89 8.55 0.98 12.08
CA ALA A 89 7.80 0.94 10.83
C ALA A 89 6.30 1.10 11.12
N ALA A 90 5.67 2.13 10.55
CA ALA A 90 4.24 2.41 10.74
C ALA A 90 3.43 2.13 9.46
N PRO A 91 2.20 1.58 9.55
CA PRO A 91 1.28 1.49 8.43
C PRO A 91 0.94 2.86 7.84
N PRO A 92 0.67 2.95 6.52
CA PRO A 92 0.32 4.21 5.85
C PRO A 92 -0.84 4.96 6.52
N TYR A 93 -1.87 4.25 7.00
CA TYR A 93 -2.96 4.83 7.77
C TYR A 93 -2.47 5.59 9.02
N GLN A 94 -1.56 4.99 9.80
CA GLN A 94 -1.01 5.64 10.99
C GLN A 94 -0.19 6.89 10.63
N GLN A 95 0.53 6.86 9.50
CA GLN A 95 1.26 8.01 8.99
C GLN A 95 0.28 9.15 8.63
N VAL A 96 -0.81 8.86 7.91
CA VAL A 96 -1.85 9.84 7.56
C VAL A 96 -2.46 10.48 8.81
N MET A 97 -2.66 9.71 9.88
CA MET A 97 -3.16 10.24 11.15
C MET A 97 -2.18 11.21 11.82
N ALA A 98 -0.87 10.96 11.68
CA ALA A 98 0.19 11.81 12.24
C ALA A 98 0.41 13.12 11.46
N PHE A 99 -0.01 13.21 10.19
CA PHE A 99 0.11 14.44 9.40
C PHE A 99 -0.85 15.54 9.88
N LYS A 100 -0.33 16.75 10.07
CA LYS A 100 -1.11 17.91 10.54
C LYS A 100 -2.01 18.52 9.46
N ASP A 101 -1.61 18.41 8.20
CA ASP A 101 -2.30 19.05 7.06
C ASP A 101 -3.51 18.24 6.53
N VAL A 102 -3.87 17.13 7.18
CA VAL A 102 -5.01 16.29 6.78
C VAL A 102 -6.28 16.77 7.50
N PRO A 103 -7.36 17.09 6.75
CA PRO A 103 -8.63 17.53 7.34
C PRO A 103 -9.18 16.54 8.36
N PHE A 104 -9.81 17.06 9.42
CA PHE A 104 -10.40 16.25 10.47
C PHE A 104 -11.44 15.25 9.94
N GLU A 105 -12.29 15.67 8.99
CA GLU A 105 -13.29 14.81 8.35
C GLU A 105 -12.67 13.58 7.68
N THR A 106 -11.54 13.77 6.98
CA THR A 106 -10.78 12.68 6.36
C THR A 106 -10.24 11.71 7.40
N LYS A 107 -9.72 12.22 8.52
CA LYS A 107 -9.27 11.39 9.64
C LYS A 107 -10.43 10.62 10.26
N ALA A 108 -11.56 11.27 10.55
CA ALA A 108 -12.74 10.62 11.10
C ALA A 108 -13.25 9.48 10.20
N ARG A 109 -13.31 9.71 8.88
CA ARG A 109 -13.69 8.69 7.90
C ARG A 109 -12.73 7.50 7.89
N LEU A 110 -11.42 7.76 7.88
CA LEU A 110 -10.40 6.70 7.90
C LEU A 110 -10.43 5.90 9.21
N THR A 111 -10.62 6.56 10.36
CA THR A 111 -10.76 5.89 11.64
C THR A 111 -11.99 5.00 11.69
N ASN A 112 -13.14 5.48 11.17
CA ASN A 112 -14.35 4.68 11.11
C ASN A 112 -14.16 3.43 10.23
N LEU A 113 -13.49 3.57 9.08
CA LEU A 113 -13.12 2.43 8.24
C LEU A 113 -12.20 1.45 8.99
N TYR A 114 -11.18 1.96 9.70
CA TYR A 114 -10.26 1.10 10.46
C TYR A 114 -10.98 0.26 11.52
N VAL A 115 -11.90 0.86 12.28
CA VAL A 115 -12.67 0.16 13.33
C VAL A 115 -13.57 -0.94 12.75
N GLN A 116 -14.09 -0.74 11.54
CA GLN A 116 -14.95 -1.71 10.86
C GLN A 116 -14.15 -2.86 10.21
N LEU A 117 -12.86 -2.66 9.95
CA LEU A 117 -12.03 -3.64 9.25
C LEU A 117 -11.46 -4.67 10.22
N ASN A 118 -11.79 -5.94 9.99
CA ASN A 118 -11.13 -7.06 10.66
C ASN A 118 -10.00 -7.61 9.76
N PRO A 119 -8.73 -7.53 10.19
CA PRO A 119 -7.59 -7.94 9.37
C PRO A 119 -7.59 -9.45 9.04
N ALA A 120 -8.06 -10.29 9.96
CA ALA A 120 -8.14 -11.74 9.74
C ALA A 120 -9.22 -12.06 8.69
N HIS A 121 -10.40 -11.44 8.81
CA HIS A 121 -11.48 -11.59 7.84
C HIS A 121 -11.09 -11.07 6.45
N LEU A 122 -10.39 -9.93 6.41
CA LEU A 122 -9.92 -9.37 5.14
C LEU A 122 -8.90 -10.30 4.47
N ARG A 123 -7.99 -10.90 5.27
CA ARG A 123 -7.02 -11.86 4.74
C ARG A 123 -7.68 -13.12 4.19
N THR A 124 -8.60 -13.73 4.93
CA THR A 124 -9.32 -14.92 4.46
C THR A 124 -10.16 -14.64 3.21
N THR A 125 -10.77 -13.45 3.13
CA THR A 125 -11.51 -13.01 1.94
C THR A 125 -10.59 -12.89 0.71
N ILE A 126 -9.42 -12.28 0.86
CA ILE A 126 -8.42 -12.18 -0.21
C ILE A 126 -8.00 -13.58 -0.66
N ASP A 127 -7.61 -14.45 0.27
CA ASP A 127 -7.13 -15.79 -0.05
C ASP A 127 -8.22 -16.63 -0.77
N ALA A 128 -9.49 -16.49 -0.37
CA ALA A 128 -10.61 -17.14 -1.02
C ALA A 128 -10.87 -16.62 -2.44
N LYS A 129 -10.79 -15.29 -2.65
CA LYS A 129 -10.95 -14.68 -3.97
C LYS A 129 -9.81 -15.07 -4.92
N VAL A 130 -8.57 -15.13 -4.42
CA VAL A 130 -7.42 -15.64 -5.18
C VAL A 130 -7.65 -17.10 -5.56
N ALA A 131 -8.03 -17.96 -4.62
CA ALA A 131 -8.32 -19.36 -4.93
C ALA A 131 -9.43 -19.50 -5.99
N LYS A 132 -10.45 -18.62 -5.98
CA LYS A 132 -11.48 -18.57 -7.02
C LYS A 132 -10.94 -18.12 -8.37
N LEU A 133 -10.04 -17.13 -8.40
CA LEU A 133 -9.42 -16.64 -9.62
C LEU A 133 -8.66 -17.77 -10.34
N TRP A 134 -7.88 -18.55 -9.57
CA TRP A 134 -7.12 -19.68 -10.11
C TRP A 134 -8.00 -20.83 -10.61
N LYS A 135 -9.25 -20.93 -10.15
CA LYS A 135 -10.24 -21.92 -10.63
C LYS A 135 -11.00 -21.49 -11.90
N ILE A 136 -10.97 -20.20 -12.24
CA ILE A 136 -11.64 -19.68 -13.45
C ILE A 136 -10.65 -19.66 -14.60
N SER A 137 -9.38 -19.41 -14.29
CA SER A 137 -8.29 -19.34 -15.27
C SER A 137 -7.82 -20.72 -15.77
N TRP A 138 -8.27 -21.83 -15.15
CA TRP A 138 -7.95 -23.24 -15.47
C TRP A 138 -9.23 -24.07 -15.52
#